data_AF-A0A7J8VZ72-F1
#
_entry.id   AF-A0A7J8VZ72-F1
#
_cell.length_a   1.000
_cell.length_b   1.000
_cell.length_c   1.000
_cell.angle_alpha   90.00
_cell.angle_beta   90.00
_cell.angle_gamma   90.00
#
_symmetry.space_group_name_H-M   'P 1'
#
loop_
_entity.id
_entity.type
_entity.pdbx_description
1 polymer ?
#
loop_
_entity_poly.entity_id
_entity_poly.type
_entity_poly.pdbx_seq_one_letter_code
_entity_poly.pdbx_strand_id
1 'polypeptide(L)'
;MAGEWNYTSGKWSGDLNDKGIQTSEDYRFYAISAKFPEVNNKGKTLVFQFSVKHEQQLDCGGGYMKLLSGDIDQKNFGGDTPY
;
A
#
# COMPACT_ATOMS: atom_id res chain seq x y z
N MET A 1 -0.44 -8.56 -16.12
CA MET A 1 0.31 -7.29 -16.07
C MET A 1 -0.04 -6.60 -14.76
N ALA A 2 0.92 -5.99 -14.09
CA ALA A 2 0.67 -5.19 -12.88
C ALA A 2 -0.18 -3.96 -13.27
N GLY A 3 -1.01 -3.50 -12.34
CA GLY A 3 -1.79 -2.29 -12.55
C GLY A 3 -0.97 -1.01 -12.32
N GLU A 4 -1.40 0.08 -12.95
CA GLU A 4 -0.75 1.39 -12.82
C GLU A 4 -1.26 2.18 -11.60
N TRP A 5 -0.34 2.85 -10.91
CA TRP A 5 -0.66 3.67 -9.73
C TRP A 5 -0.79 5.15 -10.08
N ASN A 6 -1.78 5.82 -9.50
CA ASN A 6 -1.97 7.26 -9.58
C ASN A 6 -1.57 7.96 -8.28
N TYR A 7 -1.13 9.22 -8.38
CA TYR A 7 -0.90 10.11 -7.25
C TYR A 7 -1.92 11.25 -7.25
N THR A 8 -2.93 11.16 -6.39
CA THR A 8 -4.13 12.01 -6.45
C THR A 8 -4.79 12.20 -5.08
N SER A 9 -5.56 13.28 -4.92
CA SER A 9 -6.45 13.50 -3.78
C SER A 9 -7.80 12.77 -3.94
N GLY A 10 -8.08 12.26 -5.14
CA GLY A 10 -9.33 11.60 -5.51
C GLY A 10 -10.42 12.56 -6.00
N LYS A 11 -11.61 12.02 -6.23
CA LYS A 11 -12.83 12.75 -6.63
C LYS A 11 -13.34 13.71 -5.55
N TRP A 12 -13.10 13.40 -4.28
CA TRP A 12 -13.43 14.26 -3.16
C TRP A 12 -12.34 14.20 -2.08
N SER A 13 -11.98 15.36 -1.53
CA SER A 13 -10.92 15.52 -0.53
C SER A 13 -11.20 16.74 0.34
N GLY A 14 -10.76 16.70 1.60
CA GLY A 14 -10.78 17.87 2.49
C GLY A 14 -9.67 18.88 2.17
N ASP A 15 -8.56 18.41 1.61
CA ASP A 15 -7.43 19.22 1.12
C ASP A 15 -6.94 18.61 -0.21
N LEU A 16 -6.76 19.44 -1.24
CA LEU A 16 -6.29 18.99 -2.57
C LEU A 16 -4.79 18.65 -2.60
N ASN A 17 -4.04 19.12 -1.61
CA ASN A 17 -2.61 18.81 -1.45
C ASN A 17 -2.39 17.50 -0.69
N ASP A 18 -3.39 17.03 0.07
CA ASP A 18 -3.35 15.73 0.73
C ASP A 18 -3.66 14.63 -0.28
N LYS A 19 -2.58 14.09 -0.87
CA LYS A 19 -2.64 13.11 -1.96
C LYS A 19 -2.21 11.73 -1.47
N GLY A 20 -2.90 10.72 -1.99
CA GLY A 20 -2.57 9.32 -1.77
C GLY A 20 -2.17 8.60 -3.05
N ILE A 21 -1.76 7.34 -2.88
CA ILE A 21 -1.53 6.40 -3.98
C ILE A 21 -2.85 5.68 -4.27
N GLN A 22 -3.29 5.65 -5.53
CA GLN A 22 -4.57 5.08 -5.95
C GLN A 22 -4.37 4.03 -7.06
N THR A 23 -5.09 2.93 -6.97
CA THR A 23 -5.21 1.92 -8.06
C THR A 23 -6.08 2.48 -9.19
N SER A 24 -5.63 2.37 -10.44
CA SER A 24 -6.28 3.06 -11.58
C SER A 24 -7.12 2.19 -12.53
N GLU A 25 -6.97 0.87 -12.46
CA GLU A 25 -7.56 -0.09 -13.40
C GLU A 25 -8.31 -1.21 -12.65
N ASP A 26 -9.46 -1.61 -13.18
CA ASP A 26 -10.21 -2.75 -12.66
C ASP A 26 -9.52 -4.08 -12.98
N TYR A 27 -9.74 -5.09 -12.14
CA TYR A 27 -9.24 -6.46 -12.34
C TYR A 27 -7.72 -6.58 -12.54
N ARG A 28 -6.94 -5.71 -11.88
CA ARG A 28 -5.47 -5.77 -11.84
C ARG A 28 -4.96 -6.14 -10.46
N PHE A 29 -3.78 -6.76 -10.44
CA PHE A 29 -3.01 -6.91 -9.21
C PHE A 29 -2.07 -5.71 -9.04
N TYR A 30 -1.96 -5.27 -7.79
CA TYR A 30 -1.19 -4.11 -7.39
C TYR A 30 -0.18 -4.51 -6.32
N ALA A 31 1.10 -4.20 -6.58
CA ALA A 31 2.19 -4.37 -5.63
C ALA A 31 3.12 -3.16 -5.75
N ILE A 32 3.40 -2.54 -4.61
CA ILE A 32 4.43 -1.52 -4.46
C ILE A 32 5.03 -1.69 -3.08
N SER A 33 6.33 -1.48 -2.96
CA SER A 33 7.05 -1.57 -1.69
C SER A 33 8.01 -0.40 -1.58
N ALA A 34 8.25 0.03 -0.34
CA ALA A 34 9.20 1.07 -0.01
C ALA A 34 10.06 0.60 1.17
N LYS A 35 11.38 0.71 1.03
CA LYS A 35 12.29 0.41 2.13
C LYS A 35 12.28 1.56 3.14
N PHE A 36 12.31 1.22 4.41
CA PHE A 36 12.44 2.15 5.54
C PHE A 36 13.58 1.67 6.46
N PRO A 37 14.07 2.50 7.40
CA PRO A 37 15.10 2.07 8.36
C PRO A 37 14.67 0.82 9.14
N GLU A 38 15.58 -0.13 9.32
CA GLU A 38 15.27 -1.38 10.02
C GLU A 38 14.86 -1.13 11.47
N VAL A 39 13.82 -1.85 11.90
CA VAL A 39 13.28 -1.76 13.27
C VAL A 39 13.15 -3.16 13.87
N ASN A 40 13.34 -3.25 15.18
CA ASN A 40 13.07 -4.46 15.95
C ASN A 40 12.20 -4.08 17.17
N ASN A 41 11.03 -4.69 17.27
CA ASN A 41 10.04 -4.43 18.31
C ASN A 41 10.03 -5.48 19.44
N LYS A 42 11.06 -6.33 19.56
CA LYS A 42 11.13 -7.31 20.66
C LYS A 42 11.06 -6.60 22.01
N GLY A 43 10.04 -6.94 22.81
CA GLY A 43 9.79 -6.32 24.12
C GLY A 43 9.30 -4.86 24.07
N LYS A 44 8.90 -4.36 22.90
CA LYS A 44 8.40 -3.00 22.69
C LYS A 44 7.07 -3.02 21.94
N THR A 45 6.24 -2.01 22.15
CA THR A 45 5.02 -1.81 21.36
C THR A 45 5.38 -1.36 19.94
N LEU A 46 4.77 -1.99 18.94
CA LEU A 46 4.77 -1.52 17.55
C LEU A 46 3.42 -0.89 17.23
N VAL A 47 3.45 0.32 16.64
CA VAL A 47 2.26 0.97 16.11
C VAL A 47 2.41 1.04 14.60
N PHE A 48 1.47 0.42 13.87
CA PHE A 48 1.40 0.45 12.42
C PHE A 48 0.04 0.99 12.00
N GLN A 49 0.03 2.23 11.53
CA GLN A 49 -1.20 2.98 11.26
C GLN A 49 -1.16 3.55 9.84
N PHE A 50 -2.25 3.35 9.11
CA PHE A 50 -2.46 3.89 7.78
C PHE A 50 -3.96 4.13 7.57
N SER A 51 -4.29 4.95 6.57
CA SER A 51 -5.67 5.26 6.18
C SER A 51 -5.93 4.76 4.78
N VAL A 52 -7.13 4.19 4.56
CA VAL A 52 -7.58 3.74 3.24
C VAL A 52 -8.94 4.36 2.94
N LYS A 53 -9.09 4.85 1.71
CA LYS A 53 -10.35 5.36 1.16
C LYS A 53 -10.75 4.51 -0.03
N HIS A 54 -11.89 3.82 0.08
CA HIS A 54 -12.56 3.21 -1.08
C HIS A 54 -13.50 4.24 -1.69
N GLU A 55 -12.96 5.04 -2.61
CA GLU A 55 -13.70 6.13 -3.26
C GLU A 55 -14.63 5.62 -4.37
N GLN A 56 -14.23 4.54 -5.02
CA GLN A 56 -15.08 3.73 -5.87
C GLN A 56 -16.02 2.87 -5.01
N GLN A 57 -17.17 2.49 -5.58
CA GLN A 57 -18.04 1.47 -4.99
C GLN A 57 -17.38 0.11 -5.15
N LEU A 58 -16.38 -0.17 -4.31
CA LEU A 58 -15.60 -1.40 -4.38
C LEU A 58 -16.48 -2.59 -4.00
N ASP A 59 -16.61 -3.52 -4.95
CA ASP A 59 -17.29 -4.79 -4.78
C ASP A 59 -16.35 -5.86 -4.20
N CYS A 60 -15.11 -5.94 -4.70
CA CYS A 60 -14.09 -6.88 -4.26
C CYS A 60 -12.68 -6.29 -4.43
N GLY A 61 -11.93 -6.18 -3.34
CA GLY A 61 -10.53 -5.73 -3.37
C GLY A 61 -9.90 -5.64 -1.98
N GLY A 62 -8.57 -5.62 -1.93
CA GLY A 62 -7.81 -5.47 -0.70
C GLY A 62 -7.38 -4.02 -0.44
N GLY A 63 -7.28 -3.64 0.83
CA GLY A 63 -6.81 -2.33 1.28
C GLY A 63 -5.90 -2.47 2.49
N TYR A 64 -4.92 -3.37 2.41
CA TYR A 64 -4.01 -3.72 3.51
C TYR A 64 -2.56 -3.40 3.15
N MET A 65 -1.71 -3.32 4.16
CA MET A 65 -0.26 -3.23 4.02
C MET A 65 0.42 -4.44 4.65
N LYS A 66 1.61 -4.81 4.14
CA LYS A 66 2.48 -5.84 4.71
C LYS A 66 3.75 -5.17 5.24
N LEU A 67 4.18 -5.51 6.46
CA LEU A 67 5.52 -5.22 6.94
C LEU A 67 6.40 -6.42 6.58
N LEU A 68 7.57 -6.16 6.00
CA LEU A 68 8.43 -7.20 5.42
C LEU A 68 9.77 -7.24 6.15
N SER A 69 10.47 -8.38 6.09
CA SER A 69 11.85 -8.47 6.56
C SER A 69 12.78 -7.60 5.70
N GLY A 70 13.96 -7.24 6.25
CA GLY A 70 14.96 -6.42 5.55
C GLY A 70 15.59 -7.10 4.33
N ASP A 71 15.44 -8.42 4.21
CA ASP A 71 16.11 -9.28 3.22
C ASP A 71 15.28 -9.51 1.94
N ILE A 72 14.11 -8.88 1.81
CA ILE A 72 13.25 -9.07 0.64
C ILE A 72 13.77 -8.33 -0.61
N ASP A 73 13.63 -8.95 -1.78
CA ASP A 73 13.88 -8.30 -3.07
C ASP A 73 12.70 -7.40 -3.45
N GLN A 74 12.86 -6.10 -3.23
CA GLN A 74 11.86 -5.07 -3.52
C GLN A 74 11.42 -5.07 -4.99
N LYS A 75 12.31 -5.42 -5.94
CA LYS A 75 11.96 -5.42 -7.38
C LYS A 75 11.02 -6.56 -7.75
N ASN A 76 11.04 -7.63 -6.97
CA ASN A 76 10.24 -8.83 -7.17
C ASN A 76 9.16 -9.00 -6.08
N PHE A 77 8.82 -7.93 -5.36
CA PHE A 77 7.77 -7.95 -4.36
C PHE A 77 6.40 -8.24 -4.99
N GLY A 78 5.65 -9.16 -4.38
CA GLY A 78 4.33 -9.56 -4.85
C GLY A 78 3.53 -10.35 -3.82
N GLY A 79 2.50 -11.06 -4.30
CA GLY A 79 1.57 -11.81 -3.46
C GLY A 79 2.25 -12.86 -2.58
N ASP A 80 3.25 -13.54 -3.16
CA ASP A 80 3.94 -14.69 -2.56
C ASP A 80 5.18 -14.32 -1.72
N THR A 81 5.52 -13.03 -1.61
CA THR A 81 6.66 -12.59 -0.80
C THR A 81 6.38 -12.85 0.70
N PRO A 82 7.29 -13.52 1.43
CA PRO A 82 7.15 -13.72 2.88
C PRO A 82 7.08 -12.39 3.65
N TYR A 83 6.28 -12.35 4.71
CA TYR A 83 6.05 -11.18 5.56
C TYR A 83 5.95 -11.58 7.03
#